data_AF-A0A376NVG9-F1
#
_entry.id   AF-A0A376NVG9-F1
#
_cell.length_a   1.000
_cell.length_b   1.000
_cell.length_c   1.000
_cell.angle_alpha   90.00
_cell.angle_beta   90.00
_cell.angle_gamma   90.00
#
_symmetry.space_group_name_H-M   'P 1'
#
loop_
_entity.id
_entity.type
_entity.pdbx_description
1 polymer ?
#
loop_
_entity_poly.entity_id
_entity_poly.type
_entity_poly.pdbx_seq_one_letter_code
_entity_poly.pdbx_strand_id
1 'polypeptide(L)' 'MLSVPVKLTPFALKRQVLEQVLSWQFRQALDDGELEFLEGRWLSIHVRDIDLQWFTSVVNGKLVVSQKRAS' A
#
# COMPACT_ATOMS: atom_id res chain seq x y z
N MET A 1 3.13 30.32 23.02
CA MET A 1 3.29 29.66 21.71
C MET A 1 3.07 28.18 21.94
N LEU A 2 1.97 27.63 21.42
CA LEU A 2 1.58 26.23 21.62
C LEU A 2 2.44 25.35 20.71
N SER A 3 3.50 24.74 21.26
CA SER A 3 4.22 23.65 20.60
C SER A 3 3.33 22.42 20.60
N VAL A 4 2.50 22.27 19.56
CA VAL A 4 1.76 21.04 19.33
C VAL A 4 2.79 19.92 19.17
N PRO A 5 2.74 18.83 19.96
CA PRO A 5 3.70 17.76 19.81
C PRO A 5 3.45 17.09 18.46
N VAL A 6 4.36 17.34 17.51
CA VAL A 6 4.43 16.62 16.21
C VAL A 6 4.57 15.09 16.41
N LYS A 7 4.80 14.64 17.64
CA LYS A 7 4.82 13.23 18.06
C LYS A 7 3.45 12.54 18.11
N LEU A 8 2.35 13.25 17.90
CA LEU A 8 1.00 12.67 17.80
C LEU A 8 0.51 12.56 16.34
N THR A 9 1.39 12.43 15.35
CA THR A 9 0.90 11.96 14.03
C THR A 9 0.36 10.54 14.22
N PRO A 10 -0.95 10.29 14.06
CA PRO A 10 -1.51 8.97 14.20
C PRO A 10 -0.82 8.08 13.17
N PHE A 11 -0.28 6.95 13.61
CA PHE A 11 0.33 5.93 12.76
C PHE A 11 -0.54 5.58 11.54
N ALA A 12 -1.87 5.60 11.74
CA ALA A 12 -2.87 5.40 10.71
C ALA A 12 -2.78 6.39 9.53
N LEU A 13 -2.40 7.64 9.78
CA LEU A 13 -2.31 8.67 8.74
C LEU A 13 -1.09 8.45 7.84
N LYS A 14 0.05 8.05 8.43
CA LYS A 14 1.27 7.70 7.68
C LYS A 14 1.02 6.51 6.75
N ARG A 15 0.34 5.49 7.27
CA ARG A 15 -0.10 4.34 6.50
C ARG A 15 -0.98 4.73 5.31
N GLN A 16 -2.04 5.50 5.55
CA GLN A 16 -3.02 5.83 4.51
C GLN A 16 -2.40 6.67 3.38
N VAL A 17 -1.42 7.52 3.69
CA VAL A 17 -0.67 8.26 2.67
C VAL A 17 0.23 7.30 1.90
N LEU A 18 0.96 6.41 2.56
CA LEU A 18 1.80 5.42 1.88
C LEU A 18 0.97 4.50 0.97
N GLU A 19 -0.16 3.98 1.47
CA GLU A 19 -1.11 3.16 0.70
C GLU A 19 -1.59 3.91 -0.55
N GLN A 20 -1.91 5.19 -0.45
CA GLN A 20 -2.33 6.00 -1.59
C GLN A 20 -1.21 6.26 -2.60
N VAL A 21 -0.01 6.60 -2.11
CA VAL A 21 1.16 6.86 -2.96
C VAL A 21 1.55 5.59 -3.72
N LEU A 22 1.56 4.45 -3.05
CA LEU A 22 1.85 3.17 -3.68
C LEU A 22 0.74 2.76 -4.63
N SER A 23 -0.53 2.91 -4.25
CA SER A 23 -1.65 2.65 -5.18
C SER A 23 -1.56 3.49 -6.45
N TRP A 24 -1.11 4.74 -6.34
CA TRP A 24 -0.87 5.62 -7.49
C TRP A 24 0.36 5.18 -8.31
N GLN A 25 1.48 4.85 -7.67
CA GLN A 25 2.68 4.36 -8.36
C GLN A 25 2.41 3.04 -9.10
N PHE A 26 1.72 2.10 -8.44
CA PHE A 26 1.34 0.82 -9.02
C PHE A 26 0.27 0.97 -10.11
N ARG A 27 -0.54 2.03 -10.12
CA ARG A 27 -1.50 2.26 -11.19
C ARG A 27 -0.80 2.51 -12.53
N GLN A 28 0.31 3.25 -12.54
CA GLN A 28 1.09 3.40 -13.77
C GLN A 28 1.70 2.05 -14.21
N ALA A 29 2.30 1.30 -13.27
CA ALA A 29 2.83 -0.04 -13.57
C ALA A 29 1.75 -1.03 -14.03
N LEU A 30 0.50 -0.86 -13.59
CA LEU A 30 -0.65 -1.62 -14.05
C LEU A 30 -0.99 -1.29 -15.50
N ASP A 31 -1.06 0.01 -15.84
CA ASP A 31 -1.34 0.48 -17.20
C ASP A 31 -0.23 0.07 -18.19
N ASP A 32 1.02 0.00 -17.70
CA ASP A 32 2.18 -0.47 -18.47
C ASP A 32 2.24 -2.01 -18.59
N GLY A 33 1.30 -2.74 -17.98
CA GLY A 33 1.22 -4.21 -18.01
C GLY A 33 2.25 -4.91 -17.10
N GLU A 34 3.09 -4.17 -16.39
CA GLU A 34 4.12 -4.71 -15.51
C GLU A 34 3.56 -5.50 -14.33
N LEU A 35 2.28 -5.33 -13.99
CA LEU A 35 1.63 -6.01 -12.85
C LEU A 35 0.75 -7.20 -13.23
N GLU A 36 0.65 -7.58 -14.50
CA GLU A 36 -0.12 -8.77 -14.92
C GLU A 36 0.35 -10.04 -14.22
N PHE A 37 1.64 -10.11 -13.87
CA PHE A 37 2.18 -11.21 -13.10
C PHE A 37 1.47 -11.37 -11.74
N LEU A 38 0.84 -10.34 -11.17
CA LEU A 38 0.12 -10.44 -9.91
C LEU A 38 -1.28 -11.04 -10.02
N GLU A 39 -1.77 -11.37 -11.23
CA GLU A 39 -3.03 -12.10 -11.36
C GLU A 39 -2.96 -13.45 -10.64
N GLY A 40 -3.91 -13.67 -9.72
CA GLY A 40 -3.96 -14.87 -8.89
C GLY A 40 -2.82 -14.99 -7.86
N ARG A 41 -1.98 -13.96 -7.70
CA ARG A 41 -0.85 -13.95 -6.76
C ARG A 41 -0.91 -12.75 -5.83
N TRP A 42 -0.47 -12.97 -4.59
CA TRP A 42 -0.40 -11.92 -3.58
C TRP A 42 1.06 -11.55 -3.31
N LEU A 43 1.38 -10.28 -3.50
CA LEU A 43 2.65 -9.67 -3.11
C LEU A 43 2.51 -9.06 -1.72
N SER A 44 3.34 -9.50 -0.77
CA SER A 44 3.43 -8.87 0.55
C SER A 44 4.51 -7.80 0.53
N ILE A 45 4.18 -6.58 0.96
CA ILE A 45 5.14 -5.49 1.11
C ILE A 45 5.18 -5.11 2.58
N HIS A 46 6.40 -5.06 3.13
CA HIS A 46 6.65 -4.74 4.53
C HIS A 46 7.72 -3.65 4.62
N VAL A 47 7.31 -2.48 5.11
CA VAL A 47 8.20 -1.35 5.42
C VAL A 47 8.54 -1.38 6.90
N ARG A 48 9.74 -1.87 7.22
CA ARG A 48 10.20 -2.12 8.59
C ARG A 48 10.39 -0.85 9.42
N ASP A 49 10.79 0.26 8.78
CA ASP A 49 11.07 1.53 9.48
C ASP A 49 9.83 2.12 10.16
N ILE A 50 8.65 1.73 9.68
CA ILE A 50 7.35 2.19 10.21
C ILE A 50 6.40 1.02 10.48
N ASP A 51 6.91 -0.20 10.67
CA ASP A 51 6.13 -1.40 10.98
C ASP A 51 4.81 -1.54 10.17
N LEU A 52 4.90 -1.31 8.86
CA LEU A 52 3.74 -1.31 7.98
C LEU A 52 3.80 -2.48 7.01
N GLN A 53 2.79 -3.34 7.05
CA GLN A 53 2.63 -4.45 6.13
C GLN A 53 1.28 -4.41 5.40
N TRP A 54 1.30 -4.67 4.10
CA TRP A 54 0.10 -4.89 3.29
C TRP A 54 0.34 -5.94 2.21
N PHE A 55 -0.75 -6.36 1.57
CA PHE A 55 -0.79 -7.32 0.49
C PHE A 55 -1.44 -6.71 -0.73
N THR A 56 -0.87 -6.95 -1.90
CA THR A 56 -1.36 -6.45 -3.18
C THR A 56 -1.53 -7.59 -4.18
N SER A 57 -2.59 -7.53 -4.98
CA SER A 57 -2.85 -8.45 -6.09
C SER A 57 -3.52 -7.70 -7.24
N VAL A 58 -3.65 -8.35 -8.39
CA VAL A 58 -4.46 -7.86 -9.51
C VAL A 58 -5.65 -8.80 -9.68
N VAL A 59 -6.86 -8.22 -9.68
CA VAL A 59 -8.12 -8.93 -9.87
C VAL A 59 -8.91 -8.19 -10.94
N ASN A 60 -9.23 -8.87 -12.04
CA ASN A 60 -9.93 -8.28 -13.20
C ASN A 60 -9.24 -7.01 -13.73
N GLY A 61 -7.90 -7.05 -13.87
CA GLY A 61 -7.12 -5.90 -14.31
C GLY A 61 -7.15 -4.70 -13.36
N LYS A 62 -7.52 -4.90 -12.09
CA LYS A 62 -7.53 -3.85 -11.07
C LYS A 62 -6.62 -4.22 -9.91
N LEU A 63 -5.79 -3.28 -9.50
CA LEU A 63 -4.99 -3.39 -8.29
C LEU A 63 -5.92 -3.47 -7.07
N VAL A 64 -5.77 -4.53 -6.29
CA VAL A 64 -6.42 -4.68 -4.98
C VAL A 64 -5.37 -4.64 -3.88
N VAL A 65 -5.68 -3.93 -2.80
CA VAL A 65 -4.82 -3.80 -1.62
C VAL A 65 -5.59 -4.35 -0.41
N SER A 66 -4.93 -5.14 0.41
CA SER A 66 -5.49 -5.72 1.63
C SER A 66 -4.50 -5.68 2.78
N GLN A 67 -5.00 -5.45 4.00
CA GLN A 67 -4.20 -5.50 5.23
C GLN A 67 -3.96 -6.94 5.71
N LYS A 68 -4.68 -7.90 5.13
CA LYS A 68 -4.55 -9.33 5.43
C LYS A 68 -4.42 -10.08 4.11
N ARG A 69 -3.63 -11.15 4.10
CA ARG A 69 -3.60 -12.05 2.96
C ARG A 69 -5.03 -12.56 2.72
N ALA A 70 -5.57 -12.37 1.52
CA ALA A 70 -6.84 -13.00 1.20
C ALA A 70 -6.60 -14.51 1.12
N SER A 71 -7.42 -15.25 1.86
CA SER A 71 -7.46 -16.71 1.92
C SER A 71 -8.22 -17.29 0.74
#